data_AF-A0A5B1B1J0-F1
#
_entry.id   AF-A0A5B1B1J0-F1
#
_cell.length_a   1.000
_cell.length_b   1.000
_cell.length_c   1.000
_cell.angle_alpha   90.00
_cell.angle_beta   90.00
_cell.angle_gamma   90.00
#
_symmetry.space_group_name_H-M   'P 1'
#
loop_
_entity.id
_entity.type
_entity.pdbx_description
1 polymer ?
#
loop_
_entity_poly.entity_id
_entity_poly.type
_entity_poly.pdbx_seq_one_letter_code
_entity_poly.pdbx_strand_id
1 'polypeptide(L)'
;MKEWLANIRPPKFLRYLFFIGYCWYRSFRSEREDAQVSSMLFLALPHGMVIFILDNISSICYKDSIEVFSNFQILLFAFFILVVHYYWFLYNKKWKSYIEEFRHIRRRQQKIGLIYLFIYLFVYLLLALYPIILEDVFGIEVMEKRISQVLGSLNFTI
;
A
#
# COMPACT_ATOMS: atom_id res chain seq x y z
N MET A 1 -5.06 -17.94 23.02
CA MET A 1 -4.48 -17.40 21.76
C MET A 1 -5.52 -16.72 20.85
N LYS A 2 -6.72 -17.30 20.62
CA LYS A 2 -7.79 -16.70 19.80
C LYS A 2 -8.24 -15.30 20.27
N GLU A 3 -8.28 -15.06 21.59
CA GLU A 3 -8.70 -13.78 22.16
C GLU A 3 -7.74 -12.62 21.85
N TRP A 4 -6.43 -12.86 21.92
CA TRP A 4 -5.42 -11.84 21.60
C TRP A 4 -5.56 -11.37 20.14
N LEU A 5 -5.67 -12.31 19.21
CA LEU A 5 -5.85 -12.02 17.78
C LEU A 5 -7.15 -11.27 17.49
N ALA A 6 -8.22 -11.55 18.24
CA ALA A 6 -9.49 -10.82 18.15
C ALA A 6 -9.37 -9.37 18.63
N ASN A 7 -8.47 -9.09 19.57
CA ASN A 7 -8.26 -7.78 20.17
C ASN A 7 -7.30 -6.87 19.40
N ILE A 8 -6.45 -7.42 18.51
CA ILE A 8 -5.59 -6.60 17.64
C ILE A 8 -6.48 -5.76 16.73
N ARG A 9 -6.26 -4.44 16.75
CA ARG A 9 -6.95 -3.48 15.90
C ARG A 9 -5.92 -2.57 15.23
N PRO A 10 -6.08 -2.24 13.95
CA PRO A 10 -5.24 -1.26 13.30
C PRO A 10 -5.48 0.13 13.94
N PRO A 11 -4.51 1.06 13.82
CA PRO A 11 -4.66 2.45 14.22
C PRO A 11 -5.96 3.10 13.73
N LYS A 12 -6.51 4.04 14.52
CA LYS A 12 -7.80 4.69 14.23
C LYS A 12 -7.86 5.34 12.84
N PHE A 13 -6.76 5.96 12.42
CA PHE A 13 -6.64 6.56 11.08
C PHE A 13 -6.80 5.54 9.95
N LEU A 14 -6.17 4.36 10.06
CA LEU A 14 -6.31 3.30 9.05
C LEU A 14 -7.74 2.73 9.01
N ARG A 15 -8.40 2.60 10.17
CA ARG A 15 -9.83 2.23 10.23
C ARG A 15 -10.72 3.27 9.56
N TYR A 16 -10.41 4.55 9.75
CA TYR A 16 -11.12 5.64 9.10
C TYR A 16 -10.92 5.62 7.59
N LEU A 17 -9.68 5.48 7.10
CA LEU A 17 -9.41 5.35 5.66
C LEU A 17 -10.10 4.13 5.04
N PHE A 18 -10.11 3.00 5.75
CA PHE A 18 -10.87 1.82 5.35
C PHE A 18 -12.37 2.12 5.24
N PHE A 19 -12.96 2.80 6.22
CA PHE A 19 -14.36 3.21 6.18
C PHE A 19 -14.67 4.12 4.99
N ILE A 20 -13.81 5.09 4.71
CA ILE A 20 -13.94 5.98 3.55
C ILE A 20 -13.86 5.19 2.24
N GLY A 21 -12.88 4.30 2.11
CA GLY A 21 -12.74 3.40 0.95
C GLY A 21 -13.99 2.53 0.77
N TYR A 22 -14.53 2.01 1.87
CA TYR A 22 -15.75 1.19 1.86
C TYR A 22 -16.97 1.97 1.39
N CYS A 23 -17.18 3.17 1.93
CA CYS A 23 -18.28 4.04 1.51
C CYS A 23 -18.14 4.46 0.05
N TRP A 24 -16.91 4.77 -0.40
CA TRP A 24 -16.64 5.14 -1.78
C TRP A 24 -16.93 3.99 -2.74
N TYR A 25 -16.41 2.80 -2.48
CA TYR A 25 -16.62 1.63 -3.32
C TYR A 25 -18.09 1.21 -3.38
N ARG A 26 -18.77 1.22 -2.23
CA ARG A 26 -20.22 0.92 -2.14
C ARG A 26 -21.08 1.97 -2.84
N SER A 27 -20.62 3.21 -3.00
CA SER A 27 -21.41 4.27 -3.65
C SER A 27 -21.67 4.01 -5.14
N PHE A 28 -20.84 3.18 -5.80
CA PHE A 28 -20.99 2.87 -7.22
C PHE A 28 -22.10 1.83 -7.51
N ARG A 29 -22.45 0.93 -6.56
CA ARG A 29 -23.60 0.00 -6.61
C ARG A 29 -24.02 -0.42 -5.19
N SER A 30 -25.32 -0.34 -4.88
CA SER A 30 -25.89 -0.50 -3.53
C SER A 30 -25.67 -1.87 -2.86
N GLU A 31 -25.39 -2.92 -3.63
CA GLU A 31 -25.37 -4.32 -3.19
C GLU A 31 -24.01 -5.02 -3.40
N ARG A 32 -22.90 -4.27 -3.31
CA ARG A 32 -21.57 -4.89 -3.37
C ARG A 32 -21.16 -5.52 -2.04
N GLU A 33 -21.38 -6.83 -1.95
CA GLU A 33 -20.90 -7.68 -0.84
C GLU A 33 -19.37 -7.79 -0.77
N ASP A 34 -18.64 -7.28 -1.77
CA ASP A 34 -17.17 -7.31 -1.86
C ASP A 34 -16.50 -6.00 -1.41
N ALA A 35 -17.27 -4.96 -1.06
CA ALA A 35 -16.74 -3.63 -0.76
C ALA A 35 -15.69 -3.62 0.37
N GLN A 36 -15.82 -4.49 1.37
CA GLN A 36 -14.83 -4.64 2.44
C GLN A 36 -13.50 -5.20 1.91
N VAL A 37 -13.53 -6.11 0.94
CA VAL A 37 -12.32 -6.71 0.36
C VAL A 37 -11.61 -5.68 -0.51
N SER A 38 -12.36 -5.00 -1.38
CA SER A 38 -11.80 -3.95 -2.24
C SER A 38 -11.19 -2.81 -1.43
N SER A 39 -11.84 -2.40 -0.35
CA SER A 39 -11.32 -1.33 0.53
C SER A 39 -10.07 -1.75 1.29
N MET A 40 -10.01 -3.02 1.72
CA MET A 40 -8.82 -3.59 2.33
C MET A 40 -7.66 -3.64 1.32
N LEU A 41 -7.89 -4.14 0.12
CA LEU A 41 -6.87 -4.22 -0.94
C LEU A 41 -6.36 -2.82 -1.31
N PHE A 42 -7.25 -1.85 -1.45
CA PHE A 42 -6.90 -0.48 -1.75
C PHE A 42 -6.02 0.16 -0.66
N LEU A 43 -6.29 -0.15 0.61
CA LEU A 43 -5.47 0.32 1.73
C LEU A 43 -4.14 -0.45 1.87
N ALA A 44 -4.08 -1.68 1.38
CA ALA A 44 -2.86 -2.48 1.36
C ALA A 44 -1.83 -1.96 0.34
N LEU A 45 -2.27 -1.29 -0.74
CA LEU A 45 -1.40 -0.77 -1.80
C LEU A 45 -0.28 0.15 -1.26
N PRO A 46 -0.55 1.22 -0.50
CA PRO A 46 0.48 2.05 0.14
C PRO A 46 1.49 1.25 0.96
N HIS A 47 1.02 0.28 1.75
CA HIS A 47 1.90 -0.54 2.58
C HIS A 47 2.77 -1.48 1.75
N GLY A 48 2.24 -1.98 0.62
CA GLY A 48 3.03 -2.71 -0.37
C GLY A 48 4.09 -1.84 -1.05
N MET A 49 3.79 -0.55 -1.30
CA MET A 49 4.75 0.40 -1.88
C MET A 49 5.94 0.71 -0.98
N VAL A 50 5.84 0.45 0.34
CA VAL A 50 6.95 0.70 1.29
C VAL A 50 8.22 -0.04 0.87
N ILE A 51 8.13 -1.26 0.34
CA ILE A 51 9.33 -2.01 -0.07
C ILE A 51 10.06 -1.34 -1.22
N PHE A 52 9.32 -0.81 -2.20
CA PHE A 52 9.89 -0.04 -3.32
C PHE A 52 10.52 1.25 -2.83
N ILE A 53 9.88 1.96 -1.88
CA ILE A 53 10.42 3.17 -1.27
C ILE A 53 11.75 2.86 -0.55
N LEU A 54 11.81 1.76 0.21
CA LEU A 54 13.03 1.36 0.93
C LEU A 54 14.16 0.93 -0.01
N ASP A 55 13.85 0.17 -1.05
CA ASP A 55 14.80 -0.24 -2.10
C ASP A 55 15.39 1.00 -2.80
N ASN A 56 14.53 1.96 -3.15
CA ASN A 56 14.92 3.24 -3.74
C ASN A 56 15.83 4.07 -2.82
N ILE A 57 15.46 4.23 -1.54
CA ILE A 57 16.27 4.98 -0.57
C ILE A 57 17.65 4.33 -0.42
N SER A 58 17.68 3.00 -0.29
CA SER A 58 18.93 2.27 -0.17
C SER A 58 19.81 2.43 -1.41
N SER A 59 19.23 2.37 -2.61
CA SER A 59 19.97 2.61 -3.86
C SER A 59 20.57 4.02 -3.95
N ILE A 60 19.88 5.04 -3.41
CA ILE A 60 20.39 6.41 -3.37
C ILE A 60 21.53 6.54 -2.34
N CYS A 61 21.37 5.95 -1.16
CA CYS A 61 22.36 6.04 -0.07
C CYS A 61 23.61 5.20 -0.31
N TYR A 62 23.48 4.04 -0.96
CA TYR A 62 24.54 3.08 -1.21
C TYR A 62 24.67 2.86 -2.72
N LYS A 63 25.45 3.75 -3.36
CA LYS A 63 25.62 3.88 -4.81
C LYS A 63 26.05 2.59 -5.55
N ASP A 64 26.53 1.58 -4.82
CA ASP A 64 27.05 0.30 -5.35
C ASP A 64 26.40 -0.95 -4.71
N SER A 65 25.30 -0.81 -3.94
CA SER A 65 24.65 -1.98 -3.34
C SER A 65 23.57 -2.59 -4.26
N ILE A 66 23.79 -3.88 -4.52
CA ILE A 66 22.90 -4.95 -5.04
C ILE A 66 21.41 -4.70 -4.75
N GLU A 67 20.53 -5.16 -5.65
CA GLU A 67 19.08 -5.34 -5.39
C GLU A 67 18.84 -5.66 -3.91
N VAL A 68 18.21 -4.72 -3.18
CA VAL A 68 18.09 -4.86 -1.72
C VAL A 68 17.10 -5.97 -1.39
N PHE A 69 16.17 -6.22 -2.31
CA PHE A 69 15.20 -7.30 -2.20
C PHE A 69 15.10 -8.09 -3.51
N SER A 70 15.25 -9.41 -3.40
CA SER A 70 14.96 -10.32 -4.51
C SER A 70 13.45 -10.40 -4.80
N ASN A 71 13.08 -10.82 -6.00
CA ASN A 71 11.67 -11.06 -6.39
C ASN A 71 10.91 -11.94 -5.39
N PHE A 72 11.58 -12.95 -4.83
CA PHE A 72 11.00 -13.81 -3.80
C PHE A 72 10.70 -13.05 -2.50
N GLN A 73 11.60 -12.15 -2.07
CA GLN A 73 11.39 -11.32 -0.88
C GLN A 73 10.26 -10.30 -1.10
N ILE A 74 10.14 -9.74 -2.31
CA ILE A 74 9.03 -8.84 -2.67
C ILE A 74 7.69 -9.59 -2.58
N LEU A 75 7.61 -10.79 -3.15
CA LEU A 75 6.41 -11.64 -3.06
C LEU A 75 6.07 -12.02 -1.62
N LEU A 76 7.08 -12.39 -0.83
CA LEU A 76 6.90 -12.73 0.59
C LEU A 76 6.39 -11.52 1.39
N PHE A 77 6.92 -10.33 1.13
CA PHE A 77 6.48 -9.09 1.77
C PHE A 77 5.06 -8.71 1.36
N ALA A 78 4.72 -8.78 0.07
CA ALA A 78 3.36 -8.55 -0.41
C ALA A 78 2.36 -9.52 0.23
N PHE A 79 2.72 -10.80 0.33
CA PHE A 79 1.92 -11.80 1.02
C PHE A 79 1.76 -11.47 2.51
N PHE A 80 2.83 -11.10 3.20
CA PHE A 80 2.78 -10.68 4.59
C PHE A 80 1.84 -9.48 4.81
N ILE A 81 1.92 -8.45 3.97
CA ILE A 81 1.04 -7.27 4.03
C ILE A 81 -0.43 -7.67 3.85
N LEU A 82 -0.72 -8.55 2.89
CA LEU A 82 -2.08 -9.08 2.68
C LEU A 82 -2.60 -9.83 3.91
N VAL A 83 -1.78 -10.68 4.53
CA VAL A 83 -2.13 -11.42 5.75
C VAL A 83 -2.41 -10.46 6.91
N VAL A 84 -1.56 -9.44 7.11
CA VAL A 84 -1.77 -8.42 8.16
C VAL A 84 -3.08 -7.67 7.93
N HIS A 85 -3.33 -7.21 6.71
CA HIS A 85 -4.57 -6.50 6.37
C HIS A 85 -5.81 -7.40 6.53
N TYR A 86 -5.71 -8.67 6.17
CA TYR A 86 -6.77 -9.64 6.41
C TYR A 86 -7.10 -9.74 7.90
N TYR A 87 -6.10 -9.91 8.77
CA TYR A 87 -6.31 -10.02 10.22
C TYR A 87 -6.82 -8.72 10.87
N TRP A 88 -6.41 -7.57 10.35
CA TRP A 88 -6.86 -6.28 10.83
C TRP A 88 -8.30 -5.97 10.42
N PHE A 89 -8.70 -6.25 9.19
CA PHE A 89 -9.99 -5.80 8.65
C PHE A 89 -11.02 -6.90 8.47
N LEU A 90 -10.64 -8.08 7.97
CA LEU A 90 -11.60 -9.10 7.54
C LEU A 90 -11.81 -10.20 8.58
N TYR A 91 -10.77 -10.58 9.34
CA TYR A 91 -10.86 -11.60 10.38
C TYR A 91 -11.98 -11.28 11.38
N ASN A 92 -12.80 -12.28 11.71
CA ASN A 92 -13.98 -12.16 12.58
C ASN A 92 -14.92 -11.00 12.22
N LYS A 93 -14.98 -10.61 10.92
CA LYS A 93 -15.84 -9.52 10.43
C LYS A 93 -15.59 -8.18 11.15
N LYS A 94 -14.36 -7.92 11.60
CA LYS A 94 -13.95 -6.68 12.28
C LYS A 94 -14.35 -5.41 11.52
N TRP A 95 -14.33 -5.46 10.19
CA TRP A 95 -14.81 -4.39 9.31
C TRP A 95 -16.20 -3.85 9.69
N LYS A 96 -17.13 -4.70 10.19
CA LYS A 96 -18.46 -4.26 10.62
C LYS A 96 -18.38 -3.28 11.79
N SER A 97 -17.53 -3.58 12.77
CA SER A 97 -17.29 -2.70 13.92
C SER A 97 -16.71 -1.37 13.48
N TYR A 98 -15.88 -1.34 12.44
CA TYR A 98 -15.26 -0.12 11.94
C TYR A 98 -16.26 0.75 11.17
N ILE A 99 -17.16 0.14 10.41
CA ILE A 99 -18.27 0.85 9.77
C ILE A 99 -19.17 1.48 10.84
N GLU A 100 -19.51 0.74 11.89
CA GLU A 100 -20.35 1.27 12.96
C GLU A 100 -19.65 2.39 13.74
N GLU A 101 -18.34 2.24 14.01
CA GLU A 101 -17.50 3.27 14.67
C GLU A 101 -17.63 4.64 13.97
N PHE A 102 -17.70 4.66 12.65
CA PHE A 102 -17.74 5.89 11.84
C PHE A 102 -19.11 6.19 11.19
N ARG A 103 -20.17 5.44 11.54
CA ARG A 103 -21.50 5.60 10.94
C ARG A 103 -22.10 6.99 11.14
N HIS A 104 -21.72 7.67 12.22
CA HIS A 104 -22.16 9.04 12.55
C HIS A 104 -21.58 10.12 11.61
N ILE A 105 -20.58 9.79 10.78
CA ILE A 105 -19.93 10.73 9.87
C ILE A 105 -20.85 11.05 8.69
N ARG A 106 -21.10 12.36 8.46
CA ARG A 106 -21.97 12.84 7.39
C ARG A 106 -21.32 12.67 6.01
N ARG A 107 -22.13 12.52 4.95
CA ARG A 107 -21.65 12.44 3.54
C ARG A 107 -20.68 13.56 3.13
N ARG A 108 -20.89 14.78 3.63
CA ARG A 108 -19.98 15.91 3.35
C ARG A 108 -18.56 15.67 3.89
N GLN A 109 -18.45 15.13 5.10
CA GLN A 109 -17.17 14.78 5.72
C GLN A 109 -16.53 13.57 5.03
N GLN A 110 -17.35 12.61 4.55
CA GLN A 110 -16.84 11.48 3.77
C GLN A 110 -16.15 11.92 2.48
N LYS A 111 -16.68 12.94 1.77
CA LYS A 111 -16.02 13.51 0.58
C LYS A 111 -14.64 14.09 0.91
N ILE A 112 -14.52 14.78 2.04
CA ILE A 112 -13.23 15.31 2.52
C ILE A 112 -12.29 14.15 2.87
N GLY A 113 -12.80 13.13 3.57
CA GLY A 113 -12.06 11.90 3.85
C GLY A 113 -11.55 11.20 2.59
N LEU A 114 -12.34 11.21 1.50
CA LEU A 114 -11.94 10.64 0.22
C LEU A 114 -10.78 11.42 -0.40
N ILE A 115 -10.79 12.76 -0.32
CA ILE A 115 -9.66 13.59 -0.73
C ILE A 115 -8.41 13.19 0.06
N TYR A 116 -8.50 13.04 1.38
CA TYR A 116 -7.37 12.59 2.20
C TYR A 116 -6.89 11.18 1.84
N LEU A 117 -7.80 10.25 1.49
CA LEU A 117 -7.45 8.92 1.01
C LEU A 117 -6.62 8.99 -0.28
N PHE A 118 -7.05 9.80 -1.26
CA PHE A 118 -6.32 10.00 -2.50
C PHE A 118 -4.98 10.72 -2.30
N ILE A 119 -4.92 11.74 -1.43
CA ILE A 119 -3.66 12.39 -1.06
C ILE A 119 -2.71 11.36 -0.44
N TYR A 120 -3.20 10.52 0.48
CA TYR A 120 -2.40 9.47 1.10
C TYR A 120 -1.81 8.51 0.06
N LEU A 121 -2.63 8.03 -0.88
CA LEU A 121 -2.16 7.18 -1.99
C LEU A 121 -1.16 7.90 -2.90
N PHE A 122 -1.45 9.16 -3.24
CA PHE A 122 -0.63 9.96 -4.12
C PHE A 122 0.76 10.22 -3.53
N VAL A 123 0.86 10.49 -2.22
CA VAL A 123 2.15 10.66 -1.53
C VAL A 123 2.97 9.38 -1.60
N TYR A 124 2.37 8.20 -1.33
CA TYR A 124 3.09 6.93 -1.45
C TYR A 124 3.54 6.65 -2.88
N LEU A 125 2.69 6.94 -3.86
CA LEU A 125 3.03 6.79 -5.28
C LEU A 125 4.19 7.71 -5.68
N LEU A 126 4.17 8.98 -5.28
CA LEU A 126 5.26 9.93 -5.55
C LEU A 126 6.57 9.47 -4.92
N LEU A 127 6.54 9.00 -3.67
CA LEU A 127 7.75 8.47 -3.01
C LEU A 127 8.27 7.21 -3.70
N ALA A 128 7.39 6.32 -4.14
CA ALA A 128 7.78 5.11 -4.85
C ALA A 128 8.37 5.40 -6.25
N LEU A 129 7.91 6.45 -6.92
CA LEU A 129 8.39 6.86 -8.26
C LEU A 129 9.49 7.93 -8.21
N TYR A 130 9.86 8.40 -7.03
CA TYR A 130 10.81 9.50 -6.84
C TYR A 130 12.12 9.35 -7.63
N PRO A 131 12.80 8.17 -7.67
CA PRO A 131 14.04 8.03 -8.43
C PRO A 131 13.86 8.23 -9.94
N ILE A 132 12.74 7.75 -10.50
CA ILE A 132 12.40 7.92 -11.92
C ILE A 132 12.20 9.41 -12.22
N ILE A 133 11.50 10.12 -11.33
CA ILE A 133 11.28 11.57 -11.45
C ILE A 133 12.62 12.32 -11.38
N LEU A 134 13.54 11.91 -10.51
CA LEU A 134 14.87 12.52 -10.41
C LEU A 134 15.69 12.36 -11.71
N GLU A 135 15.65 11.19 -12.31
CA GLU A 135 16.37 10.91 -13.56
C GLU A 135 15.75 11.68 -14.74
N ASP A 136 14.44 11.51 -14.98
CA ASP A 136 13.77 12.07 -16.16
C ASP A 136 13.65 13.59 -16.14
N VAL A 137 13.44 14.20 -14.96
CA VAL A 137 13.16 15.64 -14.85
C VAL A 137 14.43 16.44 -14.56
N PHE A 138 15.33 15.90 -13.73
CA PHE A 138 16.49 16.64 -13.25
C PHE A 138 17.81 16.14 -13.88
N GLY A 139 17.79 15.08 -14.68
CA GLY A 139 18.98 14.50 -15.28
C GLY A 139 19.96 13.96 -14.24
N ILE A 140 19.47 13.63 -13.03
CA ILE A 140 20.28 13.04 -11.99
C ILE A 140 20.32 11.54 -12.26
N GLU A 141 21.46 11.04 -12.75
CA GLU A 141 21.70 9.62 -13.01
C GLU A 141 21.60 8.80 -11.71
N VAL A 142 20.41 8.30 -11.42
CA VAL A 142 20.15 7.35 -10.32
C VAL A 142 19.98 5.92 -10.85
N MET A 143 19.58 5.75 -12.11
CA MET A 143 19.01 4.49 -12.64
C MET A 143 19.76 3.92 -13.86
N GLU A 144 20.55 4.72 -14.59
CA GLU A 144 21.36 4.29 -15.75
C GLU A 144 22.33 3.12 -15.47
N LYS A 145 22.82 3.00 -14.22
CA LYS A 145 23.62 1.85 -13.77
C LYS A 145 22.80 0.57 -13.51
N ARG A 146 21.49 0.67 -13.29
CA ARG A 146 20.61 -0.45 -12.91
C ARG A 146 20.17 -1.26 -14.14
N ILE A 147 19.83 -0.58 -15.23
CA ILE A 147 19.38 -1.23 -16.49
C ILE A 147 20.52 -2.03 -17.13
N SER A 148 21.74 -1.51 -17.12
CA SER A 148 22.93 -2.19 -17.64
C SER A 148 23.29 -3.47 -16.85
N GLN A 149 23.04 -3.49 -15.54
CA GLN A 149 23.26 -4.68 -14.70
C GLN A 149 22.15 -5.73 -14.82
N VAL A 150 20.87 -5.33 -14.92
CA VAL A 150 19.74 -6.26 -15.13
C VAL A 150 19.82 -6.91 -16.52
N LEU A 151 20.18 -6.14 -17.56
CA LEU A 151 20.44 -6.69 -18.90
C LEU A 151 21.70 -7.57 -18.92
N GLY A 152 22.71 -7.24 -18.10
CA GLY A 152 23.90 -8.07 -17.92
C GLY A 152 23.63 -9.41 -17.25
N SER A 153 22.77 -9.48 -16.23
CA SER A 153 22.42 -10.73 -15.54
C SER A 153 21.52 -11.66 -16.35
N LEU A 154 20.68 -11.10 -17.23
CA LEU A 154 19.86 -11.87 -18.18
C LEU A 154 20.71 -12.56 -19.27
N ASN A 155 21.88 -12.02 -19.61
CA ASN A 155 22.78 -12.63 -20.61
C ASN A 155 23.62 -13.80 -20.08
N PHE A 156 23.60 -14.09 -18.77
CA PHE A 156 24.28 -15.24 -18.16
C PHE A 156 23.36 -16.45 -17.92
N THR A 157 22.14 -16.43 -18.45
CA THR A 157 21.16 -17.53 -18.35
C THR A 157 20.78 -18.14 -19.72
N ILE A 158 21.78 -18.37 -20.58
CA ILE A 158 21.70 -19.25 -21.76
C ILE A 158 22.87 -20.22 -21.74
#